data_AF-G5GBY1-F1
#
_entry.id   AF-G5GBY1-F1
#
_cell.length_a   1.000
_cell.length_b   1.000
_cell.length_c   1.000
_cell.angle_alpha   90.00
_cell.angle_beta   90.00
_cell.angle_gamma   90.00
#
_symmetry.space_group_name_H-M   'P 1'
#
loop_
_entity.id
_entity.type
_entity.pdbx_description
1 polymer ?
#
loop_
_entity_poly.entity_id
_entity_poly.type
_entity_poly.pdbx_seq_one_letter_code
_entity_poly.pdbx_strand_id
1 'polypeptide(L)'
;MFFNHIDKRIRHFLTISINLNGPTSRYGTPSKLKDDEETKGKKIIMKKQLLKNLYAVFLAGFMALLLLPQAAQAQSTEPYVVKSSDKKTLTFYYDNKISSRTGTAWGLVRTQIESGFSFPIWSGTWTKPETEVTTVIFDASFKNYRPKNTKCWFLNITNLETIKGIENLNTSEVTTMRSMFEKCEKLSTLNLSNFNTENVQNMEDMFEHCHNLTSLNLSSFDTKNVTTMRGMFTHCHNLTSLNISSFNTENVTNMSAMFYECEKLASLDLSKFNTKNVNLMSSMFYKCHNLTSLNISSFNTEQVIYMNLMFSACQKLSSIDVSSFKTKNVKSMEGMFSGCSSLTSLDLSYFSTENMKEMQSMFDGCKSLQTIYCNNTWACEQSSYMFYDCTKLKGAVKYDASKVDVSMANPNTGYFTKKKVSGVTTITNSDASIQTIYSTDGKRLNELQRGLNIVRMSNGTTQKILRK
;
A
#
# COMPACT_ATOMS: atom_id res chain seq x y z
N MET A 1 0.81 -41.19 -18.66
CA MET A 1 1.99 -40.97 -19.53
C MET A 1 3.00 -39.99 -18.91
N PHE A 2 3.41 -40.18 -17.65
CA PHE A 2 4.33 -39.28 -16.94
C PHE A 2 5.47 -40.01 -16.21
N PHE A 3 5.91 -41.16 -16.74
CA PHE A 3 7.07 -41.90 -16.22
C PHE A 3 8.22 -42.09 -17.25
N ASN A 4 8.05 -41.66 -18.50
CA ASN A 4 9.05 -41.87 -19.58
C ASN A 4 10.05 -40.71 -19.80
N HIS A 5 10.12 -39.72 -18.90
CA HIS A 5 11.03 -38.56 -19.08
C HIS A 5 12.15 -38.43 -18.04
N ILE A 6 12.19 -39.31 -17.04
CA ILE A 6 13.29 -39.32 -16.04
C ILE A 6 14.44 -40.27 -16.46
N ASP A 7 14.18 -41.30 -17.28
CA ASP A 7 15.18 -42.30 -17.69
C ASP A 7 16.29 -41.74 -18.62
N LYS A 8 15.97 -40.79 -19.51
CA LYS A 8 16.95 -40.26 -20.49
C LYS A 8 18.07 -39.41 -19.89
N ARG A 9 17.88 -38.75 -18.74
CA ARG A 9 18.92 -37.89 -18.13
C ARG A 9 19.92 -38.68 -17.27
N ILE A 10 19.54 -39.86 -16.78
CA ILE A 10 20.41 -40.72 -15.97
C ILE A 10 21.38 -41.51 -16.86
N ARG A 11 20.97 -41.90 -18.08
CA ARG A 11 21.87 -42.57 -19.04
C ARG A 11 22.99 -41.68 -19.58
N HIS A 12 22.84 -40.35 -19.55
CA HIS A 12 23.89 -39.43 -20.00
C HIS A 12 25.02 -39.26 -18.95
N PHE A 13 24.73 -39.51 -17.67
CA PHE A 13 25.72 -39.43 -16.59
C PHE A 13 26.55 -40.72 -16.42
N LEU A 14 26.18 -41.82 -17.07
CA LEU A 14 26.85 -43.12 -16.96
C LEU A 14 27.87 -43.42 -18.07
N THR A 15 28.09 -42.50 -19.03
CA THR A 15 29.04 -42.67 -20.15
C THR A 15 30.25 -41.72 -20.07
N ILE A 16 30.54 -41.14 -18.89
CA ILE A 16 31.73 -40.30 -18.67
C ILE A 16 32.49 -40.82 -17.45
N SER A 17 33.13 -41.97 -17.60
CA SER A 17 34.27 -42.43 -16.77
C SER A 17 34.76 -43.74 -17.35
N ILE A 18 35.67 -43.66 -18.33
CA ILE A 18 36.78 -44.58 -18.66
C ILE A 18 37.33 -44.06 -19.99
N ASN A 19 38.28 -43.13 -19.94
CA ASN A 19 39.21 -42.90 -21.04
C ASN A 19 40.50 -42.30 -20.47
N LEU A 20 41.28 -43.15 -19.79
CA LEU A 20 42.69 -42.89 -19.50
C LEU A 20 43.48 -43.93 -20.28
N ASN A 21 43.88 -43.57 -21.50
CA ASN A 21 45.01 -44.16 -22.22
C ASN A 21 45.44 -43.16 -23.30
N GLY A 22 46.39 -42.28 -22.95
CA GLY A 22 47.20 -41.56 -23.92
C GLY A 22 48.27 -42.47 -24.53
N PRO A 23 48.80 -42.18 -25.73
CA PRO A 23 49.66 -43.09 -26.46
C PRO A 23 51.12 -42.95 -26.03
N THR A 24 51.80 -44.07 -25.80
CA THR A 24 53.28 -44.12 -25.82
C THR A 24 53.74 -45.18 -26.82
N SER A 25 54.58 -44.73 -27.75
CA SER A 25 55.14 -45.47 -28.87
C SER A 25 56.24 -46.45 -28.47
N ARG A 26 56.24 -47.61 -29.16
CA ARG A 26 57.36 -48.34 -29.78
C ARG A 26 58.59 -48.81 -28.95
N TYR A 27 58.76 -50.14 -29.01
CA TYR A 27 59.98 -50.98 -29.03
C TYR A 27 60.95 -50.99 -27.82
N GLY A 28 61.08 -52.17 -27.19
CA GLY A 28 62.19 -52.54 -26.30
C GLY A 28 61.92 -53.86 -25.55
N THR A 29 62.88 -54.79 -25.59
CA THR A 29 62.91 -56.18 -25.10
C THR A 29 62.88 -56.34 -23.55
N PRO A 30 62.73 -57.58 -23.00
CA PRO A 30 62.17 -57.81 -21.66
C PRO A 30 63.21 -57.98 -20.55
N SER A 31 62.91 -57.54 -19.32
CA SER A 31 63.30 -58.28 -18.11
C SER A 31 62.61 -57.76 -16.82
N LYS A 32 62.20 -58.71 -15.97
CA LYS A 32 61.77 -58.59 -14.56
C LYS A 32 60.38 -58.01 -14.25
N LEU A 33 59.35 -58.82 -14.49
CA LEU A 33 58.05 -58.76 -13.78
C LEU A 33 57.60 -60.20 -13.51
N LYS A 34 57.77 -60.71 -12.28
CA LYS A 34 57.08 -61.94 -11.86
C LYS A 34 56.52 -61.95 -10.44
N ASP A 35 56.86 -61.00 -9.56
CA ASP A 35 56.36 -61.05 -8.17
C ASP A 35 55.29 -59.99 -7.82
N ASP A 36 54.90 -59.12 -8.75
CA ASP A 36 53.91 -58.04 -8.51
C ASP A 36 52.50 -58.31 -9.09
N GLU A 37 52.33 -59.33 -9.95
CA GLU A 37 51.04 -59.61 -10.59
C GLU A 37 50.11 -60.50 -9.73
N GLU A 38 50.65 -61.40 -8.92
CA GLU A 38 49.82 -62.31 -8.12
C GLU A 38 49.13 -61.60 -6.94
N THR A 39 49.81 -60.64 -6.33
CA THR A 39 49.29 -59.81 -5.22
C THR A 39 48.28 -58.78 -5.71
N LYS A 40 48.44 -58.24 -6.92
CA LYS A 40 47.44 -57.37 -7.59
C LYS A 40 46.20 -58.16 -8.02
N GLY A 41 46.36 -59.38 -8.54
CA GLY A 41 45.26 -60.26 -8.93
C GLY A 41 44.32 -60.59 -7.77
N LYS A 42 44.85 -60.99 -6.60
CA LYS A 42 44.03 -61.30 -5.41
C LYS A 42 43.30 -60.07 -4.85
N LYS A 43 43.93 -58.88 -4.88
CA LYS A 43 43.29 -57.61 -4.44
C LYS A 43 42.15 -57.16 -5.36
N ILE A 44 42.28 -57.40 -6.68
CA ILE A 44 41.24 -57.08 -7.67
C ILE A 44 40.04 -58.04 -7.55
N ILE A 45 40.28 -59.33 -7.31
CA ILE A 45 39.22 -60.33 -7.11
C ILE A 45 38.44 -60.05 -5.82
N MET A 46 39.12 -59.73 -4.71
CA MET A 46 38.45 -59.35 -3.46
C MET A 46 37.62 -58.06 -3.60
N LYS A 47 38.13 -57.04 -4.31
CA LYS A 47 37.36 -55.80 -4.58
C LYS A 47 36.12 -56.05 -5.44
N LYS A 48 36.19 -56.94 -6.44
CA LYS A 48 35.03 -57.32 -7.27
C LYS A 48 33.98 -58.09 -6.47
N GLN A 49 34.38 -58.97 -5.56
CA GLN A 49 33.47 -59.71 -4.68
C GLN A 49 32.79 -58.77 -3.67
N LEU A 50 33.54 -57.84 -3.07
CA LEU A 50 32.99 -56.79 -2.20
C LEU A 50 32.02 -55.87 -2.94
N LEU A 51 32.32 -55.48 -4.18
CA LEU A 51 31.40 -54.68 -5.00
C LEU A 51 30.11 -55.46 -5.33
N LYS A 52 30.22 -56.74 -5.68
CA LYS A 52 29.03 -57.60 -5.94
C LYS A 52 28.17 -57.75 -4.68
N ASN A 53 28.79 -57.93 -3.52
CA ASN A 53 28.06 -58.03 -2.25
C ASN A 53 27.43 -56.68 -1.85
N LEU A 54 28.12 -55.56 -2.07
CA LEU A 54 27.53 -54.23 -1.87
C LEU A 54 26.34 -54.01 -2.80
N TYR A 55 26.47 -54.37 -4.08
CA TYR A 55 25.37 -54.27 -5.05
C TYR A 55 24.19 -55.17 -4.67
N ALA A 56 24.43 -56.39 -4.19
CA ALA A 56 23.38 -57.30 -3.74
C ALA A 56 22.64 -56.79 -2.49
N VAL A 57 23.36 -56.21 -1.53
CA VAL A 57 22.77 -55.56 -0.34
C VAL A 57 21.99 -54.30 -0.73
N PHE A 58 22.50 -53.52 -1.69
CA PHE A 58 21.80 -52.34 -2.20
C PHE A 58 20.54 -52.73 -2.97
N LEU A 59 20.57 -53.79 -3.80
CA LEU A 59 19.40 -54.30 -4.52
C LEU A 59 18.35 -54.87 -3.56
N ALA A 60 18.78 -55.62 -2.53
CA ALA A 60 17.90 -56.19 -1.53
C ALA A 60 17.25 -55.10 -0.66
N GLY A 61 18.00 -54.05 -0.29
CA GLY A 61 17.47 -52.87 0.40
C GLY A 61 16.49 -52.07 -0.46
N PHE A 62 16.77 -51.93 -1.77
CA PHE A 62 15.89 -51.25 -2.72
C PHE A 62 14.60 -52.03 -3.00
N MET A 63 14.69 -53.36 -3.08
CA MET A 63 13.51 -54.25 -3.20
C MET A 63 12.69 -54.30 -1.91
N ALA A 64 13.31 -54.22 -0.73
CA ALA A 64 12.60 -54.12 0.55
C ALA A 64 11.84 -52.79 0.72
N LEU A 65 12.37 -51.68 0.15
CA LEU A 65 11.67 -50.39 0.07
C LEU A 65 10.45 -50.42 -0.88
N LEU A 66 10.45 -51.30 -1.89
CA LEU A 66 9.32 -51.53 -2.79
C LEU A 66 8.27 -52.51 -2.22
N LEU A 67 8.59 -53.19 -1.12
CA LEU A 67 7.70 -54.13 -0.40
C LEU A 67 7.04 -53.52 0.85
N LEU A 68 7.32 -52.25 1.17
CA LEU A 68 6.52 -51.54 2.18
C LEU A 68 5.08 -51.42 1.66
N PRO A 69 4.05 -51.75 2.47
CA PRO A 69 2.67 -51.58 2.05
C PRO A 69 2.46 -50.12 1.61
N GLN A 70 1.81 -49.93 0.45
CA GLN A 70 1.48 -48.61 -0.12
C GLN A 70 0.80 -47.65 0.88
N ALA A 71 0.30 -48.16 2.01
CA ALA A 71 -0.25 -47.38 3.11
C ALA A 71 0.79 -46.52 3.88
N ALA A 72 2.11 -46.71 3.69
CA ALA A 72 3.15 -46.01 4.45
C ALA A 72 3.89 -44.89 3.68
N GLN A 73 3.54 -44.61 2.42
CA GLN A 73 3.88 -43.32 1.81
C GLN A 73 2.86 -42.29 2.29
N ALA A 74 3.10 -41.71 3.47
CA ALA A 74 2.34 -40.56 3.94
C ALA A 74 2.51 -39.42 2.93
N GLN A 75 1.54 -39.29 2.03
CA GLN A 75 1.50 -38.25 1.02
C GLN A 75 1.54 -36.90 1.76
N SER A 76 2.55 -36.09 1.49
CA SER A 76 2.80 -34.82 2.19
C SER A 76 1.58 -33.91 2.07
N THR A 77 1.15 -33.33 3.19
CA THR A 77 0.09 -32.32 3.19
C THR A 77 0.59 -31.09 2.45
N GLU A 78 -0.14 -30.67 1.43
CA GLU A 78 0.20 -29.51 0.61
C GLU A 78 -0.98 -28.56 0.52
N PRO A 79 -0.73 -27.25 0.43
CA PRO A 79 -1.80 -26.27 0.27
C PRO A 79 -2.18 -26.16 -1.21
N TYR A 80 -3.46 -26.28 -1.50
CA TYR A 80 -3.97 -26.19 -2.86
C TYR A 80 -5.36 -25.57 -2.90
N VAL A 81 -5.74 -25.11 -4.09
CA VAL A 81 -7.07 -24.60 -4.39
C VAL A 81 -7.68 -25.41 -5.51
N VAL A 82 -8.99 -25.67 -5.42
CA VAL A 82 -9.76 -26.40 -6.44
C VAL A 82 -10.86 -25.49 -6.98
N LYS A 83 -10.87 -25.27 -8.29
CA LYS A 83 -12.04 -24.74 -9.01
C LYS A 83 -12.98 -25.90 -9.33
N SER A 84 -14.21 -25.82 -8.81
CA SER A 84 -15.24 -26.84 -9.00
C SER A 84 -15.54 -27.09 -10.49
N SER A 85 -16.13 -28.24 -10.82
CA SER A 85 -16.44 -28.61 -12.21
C SER A 85 -17.43 -27.65 -12.89
N ASP A 86 -18.35 -27.04 -12.13
CA ASP A 86 -19.25 -25.97 -12.59
C ASP A 86 -18.57 -24.59 -12.65
N LYS A 87 -17.29 -24.53 -12.22
CA LYS A 87 -16.40 -23.36 -12.21
C LYS A 87 -16.82 -22.23 -11.27
N LYS A 88 -17.88 -22.41 -10.48
CA LYS A 88 -18.46 -21.37 -9.61
C LYS A 88 -17.75 -21.23 -8.27
N THR A 89 -17.06 -22.26 -7.81
CA THR A 89 -16.48 -22.29 -6.47
C THR A 89 -14.98 -22.52 -6.51
N LEU A 90 -14.22 -21.69 -5.81
CA LEU A 90 -12.83 -21.95 -5.44
C LEU A 90 -12.80 -22.45 -4.00
N THR A 91 -12.27 -23.66 -3.75
CA THR A 91 -12.09 -24.19 -2.39
C THR A 91 -10.62 -24.39 -2.07
N PHE A 92 -10.16 -23.78 -0.98
CA PHE A 92 -8.80 -23.88 -0.44
C PHE A 92 -8.72 -25.01 0.57
N TYR A 93 -7.72 -25.88 0.39
CA TYR A 93 -7.46 -27.06 1.22
C TYR A 93 -6.00 -27.11 1.66
N TYR A 94 -5.76 -27.74 2.81
CA TYR A 94 -4.42 -28.09 3.27
C TYR A 94 -4.44 -29.53 3.79
N ASP A 95 -4.36 -30.47 2.86
CA ASP A 95 -4.39 -31.90 3.10
C ASP A 95 -3.62 -32.64 1.99
N ASN A 96 -3.74 -33.97 1.92
CA ASN A 96 -3.11 -34.79 0.90
C ASN A 96 -4.09 -35.36 -0.14
N LYS A 97 -5.28 -34.76 -0.27
CA LYS A 97 -6.40 -35.29 -1.05
C LYS A 97 -6.54 -34.68 -2.44
N ILE A 98 -5.57 -33.89 -2.91
CA ILE A 98 -5.64 -33.16 -4.19
C ILE A 98 -6.03 -34.03 -5.38
N SER A 99 -5.53 -35.28 -5.46
CA SER A 99 -5.81 -36.22 -6.55
C SER A 99 -7.22 -36.82 -6.52
N SER A 100 -7.90 -36.74 -5.36
CA SER A 100 -9.27 -37.24 -5.18
C SER A 100 -10.34 -36.16 -5.38
N ARG A 101 -9.95 -34.88 -5.45
CA ARG A 101 -10.89 -33.77 -5.64
C ARG A 101 -11.34 -33.70 -7.09
N THR A 102 -12.63 -33.43 -7.29
CA THR A 102 -13.20 -33.15 -8.61
C THR A 102 -13.04 -31.68 -8.96
N GLY A 103 -12.81 -31.39 -10.25
CA GLY A 103 -12.56 -30.04 -10.76
C GLY A 103 -11.10 -29.83 -11.17
N THR A 104 -10.69 -28.57 -11.27
CA THR A 104 -9.30 -28.20 -11.61
C THR A 104 -8.56 -27.76 -10.35
N ALA A 105 -7.45 -28.42 -10.03
CA ALA A 105 -6.68 -28.17 -8.82
C ALA A 105 -5.32 -27.56 -9.11
N TRP A 106 -4.90 -26.60 -8.29
CA TRP A 106 -3.57 -25.98 -8.35
C TRP A 106 -2.98 -25.86 -6.94
N GLY A 107 -1.70 -26.20 -6.79
CA GLY A 107 -0.96 -25.84 -5.57
C GLY A 107 -0.82 -24.32 -5.46
N LEU A 108 -0.81 -23.77 -4.24
CA LEU A 108 -0.83 -22.31 -4.03
C LEU A 108 0.41 -21.56 -4.56
N VAL A 109 1.49 -22.27 -4.87
CA VAL A 109 2.70 -21.69 -5.49
C VAL A 109 2.57 -21.47 -7.00
N ARG A 110 1.48 -21.94 -7.62
CA ARG A 110 1.29 -21.84 -9.07
C ARG A 110 0.79 -20.46 -9.47
N THR A 111 1.48 -19.87 -10.44
CA THR A 111 1.20 -18.52 -10.92
C THR A 111 1.09 -18.46 -12.44
N GLN A 112 0.49 -17.38 -12.93
CA GLN A 112 0.45 -16.94 -14.32
C GLN A 112 1.15 -15.58 -14.45
N ILE A 113 1.67 -15.27 -15.64
CA ILE A 113 2.43 -14.03 -15.88
C ILE A 113 1.69 -13.12 -16.86
N GLU A 114 1.58 -11.85 -16.51
CA GLU A 114 1.11 -10.78 -17.41
C GLU A 114 2.01 -9.54 -17.22
N SER A 115 2.54 -9.01 -18.33
CA SER A 115 3.39 -7.80 -18.34
C SER A 115 4.57 -7.84 -17.34
N GLY A 116 5.15 -9.03 -17.11
CA GLY A 116 6.25 -9.23 -16.16
C GLY A 116 5.83 -9.37 -14.69
N PHE A 117 4.53 -9.31 -14.39
CA PHE A 117 3.97 -9.52 -13.06
C PHE A 117 3.41 -10.93 -12.90
N SER A 118 3.58 -11.48 -11.69
CA SER A 118 3.12 -12.82 -11.31
C SER A 118 1.82 -12.72 -10.52
N PHE A 119 0.82 -13.48 -10.95
CA PHE A 119 -0.52 -13.56 -10.35
C PHE A 119 -0.84 -15.02 -10.00
N PRO A 120 -1.60 -15.30 -8.93
CA PRO A 120 -2.13 -16.63 -8.70
C PRO A 120 -2.86 -17.18 -9.93
N ILE A 121 -2.64 -18.46 -10.26
CA ILE A 121 -3.25 -19.06 -11.46
C ILE A 121 -4.78 -19.19 -11.37
N TRP A 122 -5.34 -19.10 -10.15
CA TRP A 122 -6.77 -19.20 -9.88
C TRP A 122 -7.48 -17.84 -9.82
N SER A 123 -6.75 -16.72 -9.84
CA SER A 123 -7.32 -15.37 -9.85
C SER A 123 -7.35 -14.80 -11.27
N GLY A 124 -7.92 -13.61 -11.44
CA GLY A 124 -7.69 -12.82 -12.64
C GLY A 124 -6.30 -12.15 -12.64
N THR A 125 -6.03 -11.42 -13.72
CA THR A 125 -4.90 -10.48 -13.89
C THR A 125 -5.43 -9.04 -13.95
N TRP A 126 -4.57 -8.05 -14.18
CA TRP A 126 -5.05 -6.66 -14.32
C TRP A 126 -5.93 -6.45 -15.55
N THR A 127 -5.65 -7.18 -16.63
CA THR A 127 -6.41 -7.04 -17.89
C THR A 127 -7.39 -8.19 -18.17
N LYS A 128 -7.25 -9.34 -17.49
CA LYS A 128 -8.10 -10.52 -17.71
C LYS A 128 -8.85 -10.92 -16.44
N PRO A 129 -10.17 -10.68 -16.36
CA PRO A 129 -10.95 -11.03 -15.17
C PRO A 129 -11.18 -12.54 -15.07
N GLU A 130 -11.32 -13.03 -13.83
CA GLU A 130 -11.98 -14.29 -13.53
C GLU A 130 -13.47 -14.00 -13.29
N THR A 131 -14.31 -14.43 -14.23
CA THR A 131 -15.74 -14.05 -14.28
C THR A 131 -16.66 -15.21 -13.92
N GLU A 132 -16.15 -16.45 -13.79
CA GLU A 132 -16.99 -17.61 -13.55
C GLU A 132 -17.22 -17.83 -12.06
N VAL A 133 -16.20 -17.59 -11.22
CA VAL A 133 -16.23 -17.84 -9.77
C VAL A 133 -17.13 -16.84 -9.05
N THR A 134 -18.06 -17.35 -8.24
CA THR A 134 -18.94 -16.55 -7.39
C THR A 134 -18.76 -16.83 -5.90
N THR A 135 -18.16 -17.97 -5.54
CA THR A 135 -17.94 -18.38 -4.15
C THR A 135 -16.50 -18.80 -3.92
N VAL A 136 -15.90 -18.33 -2.82
CA VAL A 136 -14.66 -18.86 -2.26
C VAL A 136 -14.98 -19.61 -0.97
N ILE A 137 -14.33 -20.75 -0.75
CA ILE A 137 -14.46 -21.55 0.47
C ILE A 137 -13.07 -21.83 1.02
N PHE A 138 -12.85 -21.59 2.30
CA PHE A 138 -11.71 -22.11 3.04
C PHE A 138 -12.18 -23.32 3.87
N ASP A 139 -11.79 -24.51 3.43
CA ASP A 139 -12.11 -25.75 4.12
C ASP A 139 -11.46 -25.80 5.52
N ALA A 140 -12.05 -26.54 6.45
CA ALA A 140 -11.53 -26.68 7.81
C ALA A 140 -10.07 -27.20 7.85
N SER A 141 -9.66 -28.00 6.87
CA SER A 141 -8.26 -28.45 6.72
C SER A 141 -7.29 -27.27 6.58
N PHE A 142 -7.72 -26.15 6.00
CA PHE A 142 -6.88 -24.98 5.74
C PHE A 142 -6.42 -24.25 7.01
N LYS A 143 -7.09 -24.48 8.15
CA LYS A 143 -6.85 -23.77 9.42
C LYS A 143 -5.40 -23.82 9.90
N ASN A 144 -4.64 -24.85 9.54
CA ASN A 144 -3.25 -25.03 9.95
C ASN A 144 -2.21 -24.52 8.94
N TYR A 145 -2.64 -24.14 7.73
CA TYR A 145 -1.76 -23.49 6.79
C TYR A 145 -1.47 -22.05 7.20
N ARG A 146 -0.25 -21.58 6.94
CA ARG A 146 0.21 -20.21 7.23
C ARG A 146 0.80 -19.61 5.96
N PRO A 147 0.00 -18.99 5.08
CA PRO A 147 0.53 -18.29 3.92
C PRO A 147 1.50 -17.19 4.36
N LYS A 148 2.65 -17.08 3.67
CA LYS A 148 3.61 -15.98 3.85
C LYS A 148 3.20 -14.71 3.11
N ASN A 149 2.34 -14.83 2.09
CA ASN A 149 1.81 -13.73 1.31
C ASN A 149 0.41 -14.08 0.80
N THR A 150 -0.46 -13.08 0.67
CA THR A 150 -1.80 -13.20 0.06
C THR A 150 -1.99 -12.24 -1.11
N LYS A 151 -0.88 -11.79 -1.71
CA LYS A 151 -0.88 -10.85 -2.83
C LYS A 151 -1.75 -11.38 -3.97
N CYS A 152 -2.68 -10.56 -4.44
CA CYS A 152 -3.57 -10.86 -5.57
C CYS A 152 -4.45 -12.12 -5.42
N TRP A 153 -4.62 -12.70 -4.22
CA TRP A 153 -5.31 -13.99 -4.05
C TRP A 153 -6.74 -14.03 -4.63
N PHE A 154 -7.44 -12.90 -4.63
CA PHE A 154 -8.77 -12.74 -5.21
C PHE A 154 -8.84 -11.59 -6.22
N LEU A 155 -7.69 -11.19 -6.77
CA LEU A 155 -7.62 -10.13 -7.76
C LEU A 155 -8.54 -10.42 -8.94
N ASN A 156 -9.37 -9.45 -9.29
CA ASN A 156 -10.20 -9.43 -10.49
C ASN A 156 -11.11 -10.67 -10.62
N ILE A 157 -11.54 -11.23 -9.48
CA ILE A 157 -12.66 -12.17 -9.41
C ILE A 157 -13.96 -11.34 -9.35
N THR A 158 -14.31 -10.75 -10.48
CA THR A 158 -15.36 -9.72 -10.62
C THR A 158 -16.72 -10.14 -10.05
N ASN A 159 -17.07 -11.42 -10.19
CA ASN A 159 -18.36 -11.97 -9.76
C ASN A 159 -18.32 -12.63 -8.36
N LEU A 160 -17.25 -12.44 -7.57
CA LEU A 160 -17.17 -12.98 -6.21
C LEU A 160 -18.24 -12.35 -5.30
N GLU A 161 -19.19 -13.16 -4.83
CA GLU A 161 -20.30 -12.73 -3.98
C GLU A 161 -20.10 -13.11 -2.52
N THR A 162 -19.46 -14.26 -2.25
CA THR A 162 -19.36 -14.80 -0.89
C THR A 162 -18.05 -15.53 -0.65
N ILE A 163 -17.49 -15.33 0.54
CA ILE A 163 -16.35 -16.09 1.07
C ILE A 163 -16.81 -16.84 2.32
N LYS A 164 -16.75 -18.16 2.30
CA LYS A 164 -17.14 -19.04 3.42
C LYS A 164 -15.91 -19.62 4.10
N GLY A 165 -15.99 -19.79 5.42
CA GLY A 165 -14.92 -20.40 6.20
C GLY A 165 -13.67 -19.51 6.33
N ILE A 166 -13.78 -18.21 6.10
CA ILE A 166 -12.63 -17.28 6.09
C ILE A 166 -11.84 -17.27 7.42
N GLU A 167 -12.47 -17.68 8.53
CA GLU A 167 -11.83 -17.95 9.81
C GLU A 167 -10.76 -19.06 9.77
N ASN A 168 -10.79 -19.93 8.76
CA ASN A 168 -9.76 -20.94 8.51
C ASN A 168 -8.55 -20.38 7.74
N LEU A 169 -8.62 -19.15 7.21
CA LEU A 169 -7.46 -18.47 6.65
C LEU A 169 -6.65 -17.83 7.79
N ASN A 170 -5.57 -18.49 8.20
CA ASN A 170 -4.69 -17.92 9.21
C ASN A 170 -3.66 -16.97 8.59
N THR A 171 -3.78 -15.67 8.86
CA THR A 171 -2.92 -14.63 8.27
C THR A 171 -1.71 -14.24 9.14
N SER A 172 -1.42 -14.97 10.23
CA SER A 172 -0.41 -14.54 11.22
C SER A 172 1.01 -14.39 10.67
N GLU A 173 1.33 -15.03 9.55
CA GLU A 173 2.65 -14.97 8.91
C GLU A 173 2.66 -14.19 7.59
N VAL A 174 1.55 -13.55 7.23
CA VAL A 174 1.41 -12.79 5.99
C VAL A 174 2.15 -11.47 6.10
N THR A 175 3.07 -11.20 5.17
CA THR A 175 3.82 -9.92 5.11
C THR A 175 3.27 -8.94 4.07
N THR A 176 2.45 -9.41 3.13
CA THR A 176 1.81 -8.56 2.12
C THR A 176 0.39 -9.04 1.80
N MET A 177 -0.54 -8.08 1.82
CA MET A 177 -1.94 -8.24 1.41
C MET A 177 -2.26 -7.38 0.17
N ARG A 178 -1.23 -7.00 -0.59
CA ARG A 178 -1.38 -6.16 -1.78
C ARG A 178 -2.40 -6.75 -2.75
N SER A 179 -3.37 -5.95 -3.18
CA SER A 179 -4.39 -6.33 -4.17
C SER A 179 -5.18 -7.59 -3.78
N MET A 180 -5.27 -7.95 -2.49
CA MET A 180 -5.86 -9.23 -2.07
C MET A 180 -7.31 -9.39 -2.53
N PHE A 181 -8.11 -8.32 -2.47
CA PHE A 181 -9.51 -8.27 -2.91
C PHE A 181 -9.73 -7.25 -4.03
N GLU A 182 -8.67 -6.79 -4.70
CA GLU A 182 -8.78 -5.81 -5.79
C GLU A 182 -9.76 -6.32 -6.87
N LYS A 183 -10.71 -5.49 -7.30
CA LYS A 183 -11.75 -5.80 -8.31
C LYS A 183 -12.67 -6.98 -7.94
N CYS A 184 -12.89 -7.26 -6.65
CA CYS A 184 -14.02 -8.08 -6.19
C CYS A 184 -15.33 -7.26 -6.22
N GLU A 185 -15.75 -6.83 -7.42
CA GLU A 185 -16.79 -5.82 -7.62
C GLU A 185 -18.16 -6.20 -7.03
N LYS A 186 -18.52 -7.50 -7.05
CA LYS A 186 -19.80 -8.00 -6.53
C LYS A 186 -19.82 -8.26 -5.01
N LEU A 187 -18.67 -8.22 -4.34
CA LEU A 187 -18.59 -8.53 -2.91
C LEU A 187 -19.26 -7.42 -2.09
N SER A 188 -20.35 -7.75 -1.41
CA SER A 188 -21.14 -6.78 -0.62
C SER A 188 -20.85 -6.81 0.88
N THR A 189 -20.34 -7.94 1.38
CA THR A 189 -19.95 -8.14 2.77
C THR A 189 -18.65 -8.90 2.86
N LEU A 190 -17.79 -8.55 3.81
CA LEU A 190 -16.52 -9.23 4.05
C LEU A 190 -16.20 -9.21 5.54
N ASN A 191 -16.12 -10.40 6.15
CA ASN A 191 -15.75 -10.52 7.55
C ASN A 191 -14.24 -10.77 7.70
N LEU A 192 -13.52 -9.82 8.30
CA LEU A 192 -12.08 -9.87 8.50
C LEU A 192 -11.68 -9.95 9.98
N SER A 193 -12.61 -10.28 10.87
CA SER A 193 -12.36 -10.24 12.33
C SER A 193 -11.25 -11.19 12.80
N ASN A 194 -10.97 -12.26 12.03
CA ASN A 194 -9.92 -13.24 12.34
C ASN A 194 -8.56 -12.93 11.70
N PHE A 195 -8.45 -11.85 10.92
CA PHE A 195 -7.19 -11.48 10.32
C PHE A 195 -6.24 -10.95 11.40
N ASN A 196 -5.10 -11.62 11.54
CA ASN A 196 -3.92 -11.07 12.20
C ASN A 196 -3.08 -10.35 11.13
N THR A 197 -2.91 -9.05 11.26
CA THR A 197 -2.14 -8.23 10.31
C THR A 197 -0.82 -7.70 10.91
N GLU A 198 -0.39 -8.17 12.08
CA GLU A 198 0.74 -7.62 12.82
C GLU A 198 2.05 -7.61 12.02
N ASN A 199 2.22 -8.57 11.09
CA ASN A 199 3.40 -8.73 10.25
C ASN A 199 3.25 -8.11 8.85
N VAL A 200 2.08 -7.57 8.52
CA VAL A 200 1.79 -7.02 7.19
C VAL A 200 2.52 -5.70 7.01
N GLN A 201 3.30 -5.60 5.93
CA GLN A 201 4.09 -4.43 5.58
C GLN A 201 3.49 -3.65 4.39
N ASN A 202 2.68 -4.30 3.58
CA ASN A 202 2.10 -3.72 2.36
C ASN A 202 0.61 -4.07 2.26
N MET A 203 -0.23 -3.04 2.25
CA MET A 203 -1.70 -3.10 2.06
C MET A 203 -2.14 -2.31 0.82
N GLU A 204 -1.24 -2.11 -0.15
CA GLU A 204 -1.50 -1.41 -1.40
C GLU A 204 -2.68 -2.06 -2.15
N ASP A 205 -3.62 -1.25 -2.59
CA ASP A 205 -4.77 -1.65 -3.44
C ASP A 205 -5.63 -2.79 -2.83
N MET A 206 -5.57 -3.04 -1.52
CA MET A 206 -6.15 -4.24 -0.89
C MET A 206 -7.66 -4.42 -1.20
N PHE A 207 -8.42 -3.33 -1.23
CA PHE A 207 -9.85 -3.31 -1.55
C PHE A 207 -10.18 -2.44 -2.77
N GLU A 208 -9.19 -2.13 -3.61
CA GLU A 208 -9.41 -1.30 -4.79
C GLU A 208 -10.52 -1.91 -5.69
N HIS A 209 -11.43 -1.08 -6.21
CA HIS A 209 -12.57 -1.50 -7.03
C HIS A 209 -13.55 -2.49 -6.35
N CYS A 210 -13.58 -2.59 -5.02
CA CYS A 210 -14.64 -3.31 -4.30
C CYS A 210 -15.95 -2.49 -4.26
N HIS A 211 -16.58 -2.31 -5.43
CA HIS A 211 -17.68 -1.37 -5.67
C HIS A 211 -18.88 -1.58 -4.76
N ASN A 212 -19.23 -2.82 -4.45
CA ASN A 212 -20.44 -3.15 -3.67
C ASN A 212 -20.26 -3.17 -2.15
N LEU A 213 -19.05 -3.01 -1.64
CA LEU A 213 -18.85 -2.92 -0.19
C LEU A 213 -19.49 -1.64 0.34
N THR A 214 -20.42 -1.80 1.29
CA THR A 214 -21.13 -0.67 1.92
C THR A 214 -20.53 -0.27 3.26
N SER A 215 -19.86 -1.22 3.93
CA SER A 215 -19.12 -1.05 5.18
C SER A 215 -17.99 -2.09 5.27
N LEU A 216 -16.96 -1.79 6.04
CA LEU A 216 -15.87 -2.72 6.36
C LEU A 216 -15.51 -2.58 7.84
N ASN A 217 -15.43 -3.72 8.55
CA ASN A 217 -14.91 -3.75 9.90
C ASN A 217 -13.43 -4.12 9.89
N LEU A 218 -12.57 -3.14 10.21
CA LEU A 218 -11.11 -3.28 10.24
C LEU A 218 -10.54 -3.13 11.67
N SER A 219 -11.38 -3.30 12.70
CA SER A 219 -10.97 -3.12 14.10
C SER A 219 -9.89 -4.10 14.58
N SER A 220 -9.75 -5.27 13.92
CA SER A 220 -8.71 -6.27 14.20
C SER A 220 -7.36 -5.95 13.56
N PHE A 221 -7.27 -4.93 12.70
CA PHE A 221 -6.04 -4.64 11.97
C PHE A 221 -5.01 -3.95 12.87
N ASP A 222 -3.88 -4.62 13.09
CA ASP A 222 -2.63 -3.99 13.54
C ASP A 222 -1.85 -3.55 12.30
N THR A 223 -1.70 -2.23 12.11
CA THR A 223 -1.01 -1.65 10.96
C THR A 223 0.36 -1.09 11.30
N LYS A 224 0.92 -1.37 12.49
CA LYS A 224 2.17 -0.75 12.96
C LYS A 224 3.36 -0.97 12.02
N ASN A 225 3.38 -2.08 11.28
CA ASN A 225 4.46 -2.44 10.36
C ASN A 225 4.17 -2.05 8.90
N VAL A 226 2.99 -1.48 8.61
CA VAL A 226 2.59 -1.10 7.25
C VAL A 226 3.38 0.13 6.79
N THR A 227 3.97 0.02 5.60
CA THR A 227 4.80 1.07 4.97
C THR A 227 4.12 1.76 3.80
N THR A 228 3.11 1.13 3.21
CA THR A 228 2.31 1.69 2.11
C THR A 228 0.84 1.31 2.25
N MET A 229 -0.03 2.30 2.10
CA MET A 229 -1.49 2.19 2.03
C MET A 229 -2.03 2.82 0.74
N ARG A 230 -1.17 2.93 -0.29
CA ARG A 230 -1.54 3.45 -1.60
C ARG A 230 -2.77 2.71 -2.10
N GLY A 231 -3.78 3.48 -2.51
CA GLY A 231 -4.99 2.97 -3.15
C GLY A 231 -5.82 1.95 -2.37
N MET A 232 -5.63 1.83 -1.05
CA MET A 232 -6.25 0.76 -0.25
C MET A 232 -7.77 0.66 -0.40
N PHE A 233 -8.47 1.79 -0.60
CA PHE A 233 -9.92 1.88 -0.80
C PHE A 233 -10.33 2.56 -2.11
N THR A 234 -9.42 2.68 -3.09
CA THR A 234 -9.71 3.31 -4.40
C THR A 234 -10.96 2.70 -5.03
N HIS A 235 -11.86 3.53 -5.55
CA HIS A 235 -13.10 3.13 -6.21
C HIS A 235 -14.04 2.28 -5.32
N CYS A 236 -13.94 2.32 -3.99
CA CYS A 236 -14.96 1.76 -3.10
C CYS A 236 -16.23 2.65 -3.10
N HIS A 237 -16.90 2.76 -4.26
CA HIS A 237 -17.94 3.76 -4.53
C HIS A 237 -19.12 3.70 -3.56
N ASN A 238 -19.51 2.50 -3.10
CA ASN A 238 -20.66 2.34 -2.20
C ASN A 238 -20.32 2.40 -0.71
N LEU A 239 -19.06 2.61 -0.33
CA LEU A 239 -18.66 2.67 1.07
C LEU A 239 -19.26 3.92 1.73
N THR A 240 -20.15 3.72 2.69
CA THR A 240 -20.90 4.83 3.34
C THR A 240 -20.25 5.29 4.64
N SER A 241 -19.54 4.39 5.32
CA SER A 241 -18.81 4.65 6.55
C SER A 241 -17.57 3.76 6.63
N LEU A 242 -16.52 4.26 7.26
CA LEU A 242 -15.28 3.54 7.46
C LEU A 242 -14.66 3.96 8.79
N ASN A 243 -14.52 3.01 9.71
CA ASN A 243 -13.79 3.24 10.95
C ASN A 243 -12.37 2.68 10.84
N ILE A 244 -11.40 3.59 10.86
CA ILE A 244 -9.95 3.30 10.79
C ILE A 244 -9.20 4.00 11.92
N SER A 245 -9.87 4.27 13.05
CA SER A 245 -9.25 4.91 14.20
C SER A 245 -8.18 4.05 14.88
N SER A 246 -8.17 2.73 14.62
CA SER A 246 -7.17 1.78 15.12
C SER A 246 -5.87 1.79 14.33
N PHE A 247 -5.82 2.43 13.16
CA PHE A 247 -4.64 2.38 12.29
C PHE A 247 -3.48 3.15 12.93
N ASN A 248 -2.36 2.45 13.14
CA ASN A 248 -1.06 3.05 13.35
C ASN A 248 -0.40 3.31 11.98
N THR A 249 -0.23 4.58 11.62
CA THR A 249 0.35 4.97 10.33
C THR A 249 1.76 5.52 10.43
N GLU A 250 2.44 5.36 11.57
CA GLU A 250 3.75 5.99 11.83
C GLU A 250 4.81 5.63 10.78
N ASN A 251 4.77 4.40 10.26
CA ASN A 251 5.74 3.89 9.29
C ASN A 251 5.30 4.05 7.82
N VAL A 252 4.11 4.61 7.56
CA VAL A 252 3.59 4.75 6.21
C VAL A 252 4.29 5.89 5.49
N THR A 253 4.76 5.62 4.28
CA THR A 253 5.42 6.61 3.41
C THR A 253 4.56 7.03 2.22
N ASN A 254 3.62 6.18 1.79
CA ASN A 254 2.74 6.43 0.65
C ASN A 254 1.26 6.22 0.99
N MET A 255 0.47 7.28 0.85
CA MET A 255 -0.99 7.31 1.03
C MET A 255 -1.71 7.83 -0.23
N SER A 256 -1.03 7.88 -1.38
CA SER A 256 -1.64 8.34 -2.62
C SER A 256 -2.87 7.51 -2.97
N ALA A 257 -3.92 8.19 -3.45
CA ALA A 257 -5.19 7.62 -3.87
C ALA A 257 -5.93 6.76 -2.82
N MET A 258 -5.56 6.80 -1.53
CA MET A 258 -6.09 5.87 -0.51
C MET A 258 -7.63 5.81 -0.46
N PHE A 259 -8.32 6.94 -0.69
CA PHE A 259 -9.78 7.05 -0.73
C PHE A 259 -10.28 7.61 -2.08
N TYR A 260 -9.51 7.44 -3.15
CA TYR A 260 -9.86 7.94 -4.48
C TYR A 260 -11.22 7.39 -4.93
N GLU A 261 -12.14 8.27 -5.33
CA GLU A 261 -13.51 7.94 -5.77
C GLU A 261 -14.31 7.09 -4.75
N CYS A 262 -14.10 7.29 -3.44
CA CYS A 262 -15.02 6.81 -2.39
C CYS A 262 -16.31 7.66 -2.35
N GLU A 263 -17.10 7.61 -3.43
CA GLU A 263 -18.13 8.61 -3.73
C GLU A 263 -19.25 8.73 -2.69
N LYS A 264 -19.61 7.66 -1.97
CA LYS A 264 -20.67 7.67 -0.93
C LYS A 264 -20.18 7.96 0.48
N LEU A 265 -18.88 8.13 0.70
CA LEU A 265 -18.36 8.41 2.03
C LEU A 265 -18.73 9.84 2.45
N ALA A 266 -19.56 9.98 3.48
CA ALA A 266 -20.06 11.29 3.93
C ALA A 266 -19.12 12.00 4.92
N SER A 267 -18.39 11.21 5.72
CA SER A 267 -17.46 11.72 6.73
C SER A 267 -16.29 10.77 6.95
N LEU A 268 -15.13 11.31 7.29
CA LEU A 268 -13.95 10.53 7.67
C LEU A 268 -13.15 11.23 8.76
N ASP A 269 -12.81 10.49 9.83
CA ASP A 269 -11.95 10.97 10.90
C ASP A 269 -10.57 10.34 10.81
N LEU A 270 -9.57 11.16 10.50
CA LEU A 270 -8.16 10.77 10.39
C LEU A 270 -7.31 11.44 11.49
N SER A 271 -7.91 11.96 12.57
CA SER A 271 -7.20 12.65 13.66
C SER A 271 -6.17 11.80 14.40
N LYS A 272 -6.15 10.49 14.20
CA LYS A 272 -5.17 9.56 14.76
C LYS A 272 -4.02 9.22 13.80
N PHE A 273 -4.10 9.66 12.55
CA PHE A 273 -3.06 9.39 11.57
C PHE A 273 -1.80 10.19 11.92
N ASN A 274 -0.68 9.48 12.00
CA ASN A 274 0.65 10.05 12.05
C ASN A 274 1.23 10.01 10.64
N THR A 275 1.35 11.18 9.99
CA THR A 275 1.81 11.28 8.60
C THR A 275 3.24 11.81 8.48
N LYS A 276 4.03 11.83 9.57
CA LYS A 276 5.36 12.46 9.60
C LYS A 276 6.35 11.92 8.56
N ASN A 277 6.17 10.66 8.16
CA ASN A 277 7.02 9.95 7.20
C ASN A 277 6.41 9.88 5.79
N VAL A 278 5.18 10.38 5.60
CA VAL A 278 4.48 10.32 4.32
C VAL A 278 5.08 11.35 3.37
N ASN A 279 5.50 10.89 2.19
CA ASN A 279 6.04 11.74 1.12
C ASN A 279 5.12 11.84 -0.11
N LEU A 280 4.14 10.93 -0.25
CA LEU A 280 3.19 10.87 -1.36
C LEU A 280 1.74 10.87 -0.83
N MET A 281 0.97 11.90 -1.18
CA MET A 281 -0.45 12.08 -0.81
C MET A 281 -1.34 12.47 -2.02
N SER A 282 -0.83 12.29 -3.25
CA SER A 282 -1.55 12.65 -4.46
C SER A 282 -2.92 11.98 -4.54
N SER A 283 -3.94 12.75 -4.88
CA SER A 283 -5.30 12.28 -5.14
C SER A 283 -5.97 11.52 -3.98
N MET A 284 -5.52 11.70 -2.73
CA MET A 284 -5.95 10.89 -1.58
C MET A 284 -7.47 10.86 -1.37
N PHE A 285 -8.18 11.97 -1.65
CA PHE A 285 -9.64 12.10 -1.55
C PHE A 285 -10.28 12.57 -2.87
N TYR A 286 -9.62 12.32 -4.00
CA TYR A 286 -10.10 12.75 -5.31
C TYR A 286 -11.51 12.21 -5.58
N LYS A 287 -12.44 13.07 -6.02
CA LYS A 287 -13.85 12.75 -6.32
C LYS A 287 -14.60 12.03 -5.19
N CYS A 288 -14.27 12.31 -3.93
CA CYS A 288 -15.14 11.97 -2.80
C CYS A 288 -16.38 12.89 -2.79
N HIS A 289 -17.27 12.76 -3.79
CA HIS A 289 -18.34 13.70 -4.08
C HIS A 289 -19.25 14.00 -2.88
N ASN A 290 -19.53 13.00 -2.03
CA ASN A 290 -20.41 13.16 -0.86
C ASN A 290 -19.71 13.57 0.44
N LEU A 291 -18.38 13.75 0.45
CA LEU A 291 -17.64 14.07 1.66
C LEU A 291 -18.02 15.48 2.16
N THR A 292 -18.61 15.55 3.35
CA THR A 292 -19.04 16.79 4.00
C THR A 292 -18.17 17.14 5.20
N SER A 293 -17.55 16.14 5.83
CA SER A 293 -16.69 16.30 7.01
C SER A 293 -15.43 15.46 6.88
N LEU A 294 -14.27 16.09 7.04
CA LEU A 294 -12.98 15.43 6.97
C LEU A 294 -12.07 16.00 8.06
N ASN A 295 -11.69 15.17 9.03
CA ASN A 295 -10.78 15.57 10.10
C ASN A 295 -9.36 15.11 9.77
N ILE A 296 -8.51 16.06 9.37
CA ILE A 296 -7.09 15.87 9.03
C ILE A 296 -6.16 16.69 9.94
N SER A 297 -6.66 17.10 11.11
CA SER A 297 -5.93 17.99 12.04
C SER A 297 -4.58 17.46 12.51
N SER A 298 -4.37 16.14 12.49
CA SER A 298 -3.10 15.50 12.87
C SER A 298 -2.07 15.42 11.75
N PHE A 299 -2.42 15.81 10.52
CA PHE A 299 -1.52 15.65 9.38
C PHE A 299 -0.29 16.54 9.55
N ASN A 300 0.87 15.90 9.58
CA ASN A 300 2.17 16.54 9.44
C ASN A 300 2.65 16.30 7.99
N THR A 301 2.64 17.34 7.17
CA THR A 301 3.01 17.24 5.74
C THR A 301 4.45 17.66 5.46
N GLU A 302 5.31 17.75 6.48
CA GLU A 302 6.68 18.28 6.32
C GLU A 302 7.54 17.53 5.32
N GLN A 303 7.32 16.22 5.16
CA GLN A 303 8.04 15.36 4.21
C GLN A 303 7.30 15.16 2.87
N VAL A 304 6.10 15.75 2.71
CA VAL A 304 5.28 15.56 1.52
C VAL A 304 5.91 16.29 0.32
N ILE A 305 6.06 15.54 -0.77
CA ILE A 305 6.60 16.03 -2.04
C ILE A 305 5.45 16.32 -3.02
N TYR A 306 4.47 15.41 -3.08
CA TYR A 306 3.32 15.52 -4.00
C TYR A 306 2.00 15.36 -3.26
N MET A 307 1.11 16.35 -3.45
CA MET A 307 -0.27 16.38 -2.95
C MET A 307 -1.24 16.96 -3.99
N ASN A 308 -0.88 16.85 -5.27
CA ASN A 308 -1.76 17.21 -6.38
C ASN A 308 -3.08 16.44 -6.30
N LEU A 309 -4.17 17.10 -6.69
CA LEU A 309 -5.53 16.57 -6.74
C LEU A 309 -6.08 16.02 -5.40
N MET A 310 -5.44 16.29 -4.26
CA MET A 310 -5.74 15.65 -2.98
C MET A 310 -7.21 15.74 -2.57
N PHE A 311 -7.87 16.89 -2.79
CA PHE A 311 -9.29 17.10 -2.48
C PHE A 311 -10.12 17.42 -3.73
N SER A 312 -9.58 17.24 -4.94
CA SER A 312 -10.27 17.64 -6.15
C SER A 312 -11.62 16.91 -6.27
N ALA A 313 -12.64 17.63 -6.72
CA ALA A 313 -14.01 17.18 -6.86
C ALA A 313 -14.66 16.66 -5.56
N CYS A 314 -14.19 17.08 -4.38
CA CYS A 314 -14.95 16.96 -3.13
C CYS A 314 -16.12 17.97 -3.11
N GLN A 315 -17.12 17.76 -3.98
CA GLN A 315 -18.15 18.75 -4.32
C GLN A 315 -18.99 19.21 -3.12
N LYS A 316 -19.25 18.33 -2.14
CA LYS A 316 -20.02 18.65 -0.92
C LYS A 316 -19.18 19.15 0.25
N LEU A 317 -17.85 19.21 0.12
CA LEU A 317 -16.97 19.68 1.19
C LEU A 317 -17.07 21.21 1.30
N SER A 318 -17.73 21.70 2.34
CA SER A 318 -17.99 23.14 2.54
C SER A 318 -16.89 23.84 3.34
N SER A 319 -16.12 23.09 4.12
CA SER A 319 -14.99 23.58 4.92
C SER A 319 -13.94 22.50 5.08
N ILE A 320 -12.67 22.90 5.11
CA ILE A 320 -11.55 22.02 5.45
C ILE A 320 -10.49 22.81 6.20
N ASP A 321 -10.00 22.27 7.31
CA ASP A 321 -8.90 22.85 8.06
C ASP A 321 -7.57 22.26 7.57
N VAL A 322 -6.78 23.09 6.91
CA VAL A 322 -5.43 22.76 6.41
C VAL A 322 -4.34 23.53 7.16
N SER A 323 -4.65 24.08 8.33
CA SER A 323 -3.70 24.90 9.11
C SER A 323 -2.46 24.14 9.59
N SER A 324 -2.53 22.81 9.70
CA SER A 324 -1.39 21.96 10.06
C SER A 324 -0.44 21.68 8.89
N PHE A 325 -0.83 22.02 7.66
CA PHE A 325 -0.05 21.67 6.47
C PHE A 325 1.21 22.55 6.39
N LYS A 326 2.35 21.87 6.30
CA LYS A 326 3.68 22.42 6.02
C LYS A 326 4.02 22.11 4.57
N THR A 327 3.99 23.12 3.70
CA THR A 327 4.16 22.91 2.24
C THR A 327 5.53 23.28 1.69
N LYS A 328 6.51 23.60 2.55
CA LYS A 328 7.85 24.06 2.14
C LYS A 328 8.55 23.13 1.14
N ASN A 329 8.33 21.82 1.23
CA ASN A 329 8.98 20.79 0.40
C ASN A 329 8.09 20.29 -0.75
N VAL A 330 6.86 20.78 -0.85
CA VAL A 330 5.88 20.32 -1.84
C VAL A 330 6.24 20.88 -3.20
N LYS A 331 6.24 20.02 -4.21
CA LYS A 331 6.54 20.39 -5.61
C LYS A 331 5.28 20.63 -6.44
N SER A 332 4.18 19.95 -6.12
CA SER A 332 2.93 20.05 -6.87
C SER A 332 1.71 20.08 -5.95
N MET A 333 0.91 21.13 -6.10
CA MET A 333 -0.46 21.28 -5.59
C MET A 333 -1.45 21.46 -6.76
N GLU A 334 -1.09 20.96 -7.94
CA GLU A 334 -1.96 20.96 -9.12
C GLU A 334 -3.35 20.43 -8.75
N GLY A 335 -4.37 21.22 -9.06
CA GLY A 335 -5.77 20.86 -8.85
C GLY A 335 -6.15 20.48 -7.42
N MET A 336 -5.36 20.83 -6.39
CA MET A 336 -5.54 20.31 -5.02
C MET A 336 -6.96 20.47 -4.49
N PHE A 337 -7.63 21.58 -4.81
CA PHE A 337 -9.02 21.87 -4.45
C PHE A 337 -9.94 22.01 -5.66
N SER A 338 -9.47 21.69 -6.88
CA SER A 338 -10.25 21.84 -8.12
C SER A 338 -11.61 21.15 -8.00
N GLY A 339 -12.71 21.82 -8.29
CA GLY A 339 -14.06 21.27 -8.24
C GLY A 339 -14.65 21.13 -6.84
N CYS A 340 -14.01 21.67 -5.79
CA CYS A 340 -14.61 21.82 -4.45
C CYS A 340 -15.70 22.91 -4.47
N SER A 341 -16.79 22.65 -5.18
CA SER A 341 -17.81 23.65 -5.52
C SER A 341 -18.61 24.19 -4.33
N SER A 342 -18.60 23.50 -3.18
CA SER A 342 -19.24 23.96 -1.93
C SER A 342 -18.31 24.70 -0.97
N LEU A 343 -16.99 24.69 -1.18
CA LEU A 343 -16.03 25.33 -0.28
C LEU A 343 -16.24 26.85 -0.30
N THR A 344 -16.49 27.47 0.85
CA THR A 344 -16.79 28.91 0.92
C THR A 344 -15.60 29.77 1.29
N SER A 345 -14.68 29.23 2.10
CA SER A 345 -13.47 29.91 2.53
C SER A 345 -12.35 28.91 2.79
N LEU A 346 -11.11 29.34 2.60
CA LEU A 346 -9.93 28.51 2.86
C LEU A 346 -8.83 29.35 3.52
N ASP A 347 -8.16 28.79 4.52
CA ASP A 347 -7.02 29.44 5.16
C ASP A 347 -5.71 28.77 4.77
N LEU A 348 -4.92 29.50 3.98
CA LEU A 348 -3.63 29.09 3.45
C LEU A 348 -2.49 29.95 4.02
N SER A 349 -2.71 30.62 5.15
CA SER A 349 -1.75 31.56 5.74
C SER A 349 -0.42 30.91 6.15
N TYR A 350 -0.40 29.59 6.33
CA TYR A 350 0.79 28.82 6.73
C TYR A 350 1.50 28.14 5.54
N PHE A 351 0.96 28.26 4.33
CA PHE A 351 1.53 27.63 3.15
C PHE A 351 2.78 28.41 2.70
N SER A 352 3.84 27.67 2.38
CA SER A 352 5.02 28.16 1.66
C SER A 352 5.02 27.62 0.23
N THR A 353 5.46 28.45 -0.71
CA THR A 353 5.52 28.12 -2.14
C THR A 353 6.94 28.15 -2.69
N GLU A 354 7.97 28.16 -1.83
CA GLU A 354 9.38 28.33 -2.20
C GLU A 354 9.88 27.28 -3.20
N ASN A 355 9.44 26.02 -3.07
CA ASN A 355 9.83 24.90 -3.93
C ASN A 355 8.72 24.46 -4.91
N MET A 356 7.64 25.25 -5.01
CA MET A 356 6.49 24.88 -5.82
C MET A 356 6.80 24.99 -7.32
N LYS A 357 6.43 23.96 -8.08
CA LYS A 357 6.58 23.92 -9.54
C LYS A 357 5.25 23.96 -10.28
N GLU A 358 4.22 23.36 -9.68
CA GLU A 358 2.91 23.13 -10.30
C GLU A 358 1.76 23.56 -9.37
N MET A 359 0.95 24.51 -9.84
CA MET A 359 -0.27 25.02 -9.20
C MET A 359 -1.43 25.17 -10.20
N GLN A 360 -1.34 24.52 -11.36
CA GLN A 360 -2.39 24.58 -12.38
C GLN A 360 -3.72 24.14 -11.78
N SER A 361 -4.79 24.86 -12.14
CA SER A 361 -6.15 24.54 -11.71
C SER A 361 -6.35 24.37 -10.19
N MET A 362 -5.46 24.87 -9.32
CA MET A 362 -5.49 24.56 -7.88
C MET A 362 -6.87 24.78 -7.22
N PHE A 363 -7.58 25.84 -7.62
CA PHE A 363 -8.94 26.18 -7.17
C PHE A 363 -9.98 26.13 -8.29
N ASP A 364 -9.63 25.66 -9.48
CA ASP A 364 -10.51 25.63 -10.65
C ASP A 364 -11.90 25.07 -10.31
N GLY A 365 -12.98 25.78 -10.64
CA GLY A 365 -14.35 25.31 -10.38
C GLY A 365 -14.79 25.36 -8.92
N CYS A 366 -14.05 26.02 -8.02
CA CYS A 366 -14.49 26.35 -6.66
C CYS A 366 -15.56 27.46 -6.65
N LYS A 367 -16.73 27.16 -7.24
CA LYS A 367 -17.82 28.13 -7.52
C LYS A 367 -18.39 28.85 -6.31
N SER A 368 -18.25 28.28 -5.10
CA SER A 368 -18.73 28.91 -3.86
C SER A 368 -17.64 29.64 -3.07
N LEU A 369 -16.38 29.58 -3.51
CA LEU A 369 -15.24 30.11 -2.78
C LEU A 369 -15.26 31.63 -2.82
N GLN A 370 -15.41 32.23 -1.64
CA GLN A 370 -15.51 33.68 -1.47
C GLN A 370 -14.19 34.27 -0.98
N THR A 371 -13.49 33.56 -0.10
CA THR A 371 -12.30 34.09 0.57
C THR A 371 -11.20 33.05 0.67
N ILE A 372 -10.01 33.44 0.22
CA ILE A 372 -8.77 32.68 0.46
C ILE A 372 -7.89 33.54 1.36
N TYR A 373 -7.65 33.09 2.59
CA TYR A 373 -6.74 33.77 3.50
C TYR A 373 -5.30 33.38 3.19
N CYS A 374 -4.48 34.36 2.86
CA CYS A 374 -3.04 34.20 2.77
C CYS A 374 -2.39 35.58 2.93
N ASN A 375 -1.30 35.64 3.69
CA ASN A 375 -0.59 36.90 3.94
C ASN A 375 0.54 37.15 2.93
N ASN A 376 0.93 36.13 2.18
CA ASN A 376 2.04 36.17 1.23
C ASN A 376 1.52 36.17 -0.21
N THR A 377 2.30 36.77 -1.11
CA THR A 377 2.09 36.63 -2.55
C THR A 377 2.74 35.33 -3.00
N TRP A 378 2.04 34.55 -3.82
CA TRP A 378 2.59 33.33 -4.40
C TRP A 378 3.15 33.58 -5.80
N ALA A 379 4.10 32.76 -6.20
CA ALA A 379 4.66 32.69 -7.54
C ALA A 379 4.93 31.22 -7.88
N CYS A 380 4.70 30.82 -9.13
CA CYS A 380 4.88 29.46 -9.61
C CYS A 380 4.99 29.47 -11.14
N GLU A 381 5.88 28.66 -11.70
CA GLU A 381 6.09 28.59 -13.15
C GLU A 381 4.85 28.08 -13.89
N GLN A 382 4.28 26.97 -13.41
CA GLN A 382 3.09 26.38 -14.00
C GLN A 382 1.87 26.67 -13.13
N SER A 383 1.00 27.55 -13.59
CA SER A 383 -0.15 28.05 -12.80
C SER A 383 -1.38 28.40 -13.63
N SER A 384 -1.46 27.89 -14.86
CA SER A 384 -2.63 28.11 -15.72
C SER A 384 -3.92 27.68 -15.02
N TYR A 385 -4.98 28.47 -15.21
CA TYR A 385 -6.33 28.17 -14.68
C TYR A 385 -6.43 28.05 -13.16
N MET A 386 -5.43 28.47 -12.38
CA MET A 386 -5.39 28.36 -10.91
C MET A 386 -6.69 28.80 -10.22
N PHE A 387 -7.34 29.86 -10.71
CA PHE A 387 -8.61 30.41 -10.20
C PHE A 387 -9.75 30.35 -11.22
N TYR A 388 -9.66 29.50 -12.25
CA TYR A 388 -10.71 29.41 -13.27
C TYR A 388 -12.06 29.06 -12.65
N ASP A 389 -13.14 29.68 -13.13
CA ASP A 389 -14.52 29.49 -12.65
C ASP A 389 -14.73 29.71 -11.11
N CYS A 390 -13.83 30.47 -10.46
CA CYS A 390 -13.97 30.89 -9.06
C CYS A 390 -14.78 32.19 -8.94
N THR A 391 -15.97 32.21 -9.53
CA THR A 391 -16.75 33.43 -9.81
C THR A 391 -17.17 34.24 -8.58
N LYS A 392 -17.13 33.66 -7.37
CA LYS A 392 -17.48 34.34 -6.11
C LYS A 392 -16.28 34.92 -5.35
N LEU A 393 -15.05 34.73 -5.83
CA LEU A 393 -13.86 35.23 -5.13
C LEU A 393 -13.88 36.75 -4.97
N LYS A 394 -13.61 37.19 -3.74
CA LYS A 394 -13.50 38.60 -3.36
C LYS A 394 -12.26 38.76 -2.49
N GLY A 395 -11.17 39.20 -3.11
CA GLY A 395 -9.93 39.58 -2.42
C GLY A 395 -9.76 41.09 -2.40
N ALA A 396 -8.54 41.56 -2.67
CA ALA A 396 -8.28 42.97 -2.94
C ALA A 396 -9.01 43.48 -4.20
N VAL A 397 -9.29 42.58 -5.15
CA VAL A 397 -10.12 42.84 -6.33
C VAL A 397 -11.23 41.81 -6.48
N LYS A 398 -12.25 42.13 -7.29
CA LYS A 398 -13.29 41.19 -7.72
C LYS A 398 -12.70 40.19 -8.72
N TYR A 399 -13.27 38.98 -8.77
CA TYR A 399 -12.96 37.98 -9.80
C TYR A 399 -13.05 38.55 -11.23
N ASP A 400 -12.12 38.14 -12.08
CA ASP A 400 -12.00 38.52 -13.50
C ASP A 400 -11.63 37.27 -14.29
N ALA A 401 -12.49 36.86 -15.23
CA ALA A 401 -12.32 35.63 -16.00
C ALA A 401 -11.08 35.65 -16.91
N SER A 402 -10.49 36.82 -17.17
CA SER A 402 -9.24 36.96 -17.94
C SER A 402 -7.98 36.83 -17.07
N LYS A 403 -8.11 36.83 -15.73
CA LYS A 403 -7.00 36.81 -14.77
C LYS A 403 -7.12 35.64 -13.82
N VAL A 404 -6.75 34.46 -14.29
CA VAL A 404 -7.04 33.20 -13.57
C VAL A 404 -5.78 32.43 -13.15
N ASP A 405 -4.60 33.00 -13.33
CA ASP A 405 -3.33 32.36 -12.95
C ASP A 405 -2.78 32.86 -11.60
N VAL A 406 -1.57 32.44 -11.24
CA VAL A 406 -0.91 32.81 -9.96
C VAL A 406 -0.67 34.31 -9.79
N SER A 407 -0.73 35.13 -10.84
CA SER A 407 -0.57 36.59 -10.68
C SER A 407 -1.65 37.19 -9.77
N MET A 408 -2.80 36.51 -9.64
CA MET A 408 -3.89 36.87 -8.73
C MET A 408 -3.76 36.25 -7.33
N ALA A 409 -2.76 35.42 -7.07
CA ALA A 409 -2.43 34.88 -5.75
C ALA A 409 -1.67 35.92 -4.89
N ASN A 410 -2.23 37.12 -4.74
CA ASN A 410 -1.62 38.26 -4.06
C ASN A 410 -2.65 38.94 -3.13
N PRO A 411 -2.32 39.17 -1.85
CA PRO A 411 -3.28 39.72 -0.89
C PRO A 411 -3.48 41.23 -0.96
N ASN A 412 -2.68 41.94 -1.77
CA ASN A 412 -2.80 43.38 -1.99
C ASN A 412 -3.41 43.73 -3.35
N THR A 413 -3.22 42.87 -4.36
CA THR A 413 -3.62 43.16 -5.75
C THR A 413 -4.49 42.08 -6.39
N GLY A 414 -4.68 40.95 -5.71
CA GLY A 414 -5.34 39.77 -6.26
C GLY A 414 -6.51 39.26 -5.41
N TYR A 415 -6.73 37.95 -5.47
CA TYR A 415 -7.87 37.26 -4.85
C TYR A 415 -7.61 36.80 -3.41
N PHE A 416 -6.37 36.87 -2.94
CA PHE A 416 -6.08 36.58 -1.55
C PHE A 416 -6.55 37.71 -0.62
N THR A 417 -6.86 37.34 0.61
CA THR A 417 -7.23 38.23 1.69
C THR A 417 -6.23 38.09 2.81
N LYS A 418 -5.68 39.22 3.30
CA LYS A 418 -4.83 39.21 4.49
C LYS A 418 -5.62 38.73 5.70
N LYS A 419 -5.11 37.71 6.39
CA LYS A 419 -5.62 37.30 7.69
C LYS A 419 -5.07 38.26 8.74
N LYS A 420 -5.94 39.10 9.30
CA LYS A 420 -5.59 39.90 10.49
C LYS A 420 -5.28 38.94 11.63
N VAL A 421 -4.13 39.11 12.27
CA VAL A 421 -3.77 38.31 13.45
C VAL A 421 -4.76 38.67 14.56
N SER A 422 -5.66 37.76 14.91
CA SER A 422 -6.53 37.92 16.07
C SER A 422 -5.72 37.68 17.35
N GLY A 423 -5.86 38.56 18.33
CA GLY A 423 -5.18 38.49 19.62
C GLY A 423 -3.82 39.18 19.72
N VAL A 424 -3.36 39.88 18.68
CA VAL A 424 -2.19 40.77 18.74
C VAL A 424 -2.64 42.22 18.60
N THR A 425 -2.69 42.96 19.71
CA THR A 425 -3.02 44.39 19.72
C THR A 425 -1.75 45.20 19.42
N THR A 426 -1.81 46.07 18.41
CA THR A 426 -0.90 47.23 18.37
C THR A 426 -1.34 48.19 19.46
N ILE A 427 -0.44 48.71 20.29
CA ILE A 427 -0.77 49.67 21.35
C ILE A 427 -1.49 50.86 20.71
N THR A 428 -2.81 50.91 20.87
CA THR A 428 -3.64 52.08 20.62
C THR A 428 -4.12 52.52 21.98
N ASN A 429 -3.81 53.76 22.37
CA ASN A 429 -4.11 54.37 23.67
C ASN A 429 -5.37 53.80 24.31
N SER A 430 -5.17 52.83 25.21
CA SER A 430 -6.20 52.26 26.07
C SER A 430 -5.97 52.77 27.47
N ASP A 431 -7.04 53.02 28.23
CA ASP A 431 -6.97 53.46 29.64
C ASP A 431 -6.25 52.44 30.57
N ALA A 432 -5.99 51.22 30.09
CA ALA A 432 -5.19 50.22 30.79
C ALA A 432 -3.69 50.33 30.45
N SER A 433 -2.86 50.50 31.48
CA SER A 433 -1.40 50.45 31.43
C SER A 433 -0.82 49.03 31.44
N ILE A 434 0.37 48.85 30.86
CA ILE A 434 1.14 47.60 30.91
C ILE A 434 1.73 47.42 32.33
N GLN A 435 1.46 46.29 32.99
CA GLN A 435 2.02 45.94 34.30
C GLN A 435 3.28 45.07 34.20
N THR A 436 3.23 44.02 33.38
CA THR A 436 4.35 43.09 33.21
C THR A 436 4.45 42.63 31.78
N ILE A 437 5.67 42.47 31.30
CA ILE A 437 5.98 42.05 29.93
C ILE A 437 6.68 40.70 30.02
N TYR A 438 6.34 39.80 29.10
CA TYR A 438 6.96 38.50 28.93
C TYR A 438 7.36 38.30 27.48
N SER A 439 8.46 37.60 27.26
CA SER A 439 8.81 37.03 25.97
C SER A 439 7.85 35.88 25.62
N THR A 440 7.90 35.42 24.37
CA THR A 440 7.08 34.30 23.90
C THR A 440 7.43 32.96 24.55
N ASP A 441 8.62 32.81 25.13
CA ASP A 441 9.05 31.66 25.95
C ASP A 441 8.70 31.83 27.46
N GLY A 442 7.98 32.90 27.83
CA GLY A 442 7.45 33.09 29.19
C GLY A 442 8.41 33.76 30.18
N LYS A 443 9.58 34.25 29.74
CA LYS A 443 10.50 35.00 30.62
C LYS A 443 10.03 36.43 30.80
N ARG A 444 10.10 36.94 32.03
CA ARG A 444 9.77 38.33 32.33
C ARG A 444 10.80 39.28 31.69
N LEU A 445 10.31 40.35 31.07
CA LEU A 445 11.09 41.39 30.40
C LEU A 445 10.90 42.73 31.11
N ASN A 446 11.93 43.57 31.09
CA ASN A 446 11.89 44.92 31.69
C ASN A 446 11.26 45.97 30.76
N GLU A 447 11.26 45.70 29.45
CA GLU A 447 10.68 46.57 28.42
C GLU A 447 10.21 45.73 27.22
N LEU A 448 9.37 46.34 26.36
CA LEU A 448 8.89 45.68 25.14
C LEU A 448 10.06 45.41 24.20
N GLN A 449 10.23 44.18 23.72
CA GLN A 449 11.25 43.85 22.74
C GLN A 449 10.69 43.96 21.32
N ARG A 450 11.56 44.20 20.33
CA ARG A 450 11.15 44.14 18.92
C ARG A 450 10.58 42.75 18.61
N GLY A 451 9.42 42.69 17.97
CA GLY A 451 8.67 41.44 17.77
C GLY A 451 7.53 41.24 18.77
N LEU A 452 7.13 39.98 18.97
CA LEU A 452 5.95 39.62 19.76
C LEU A 452 6.25 39.58 21.26
N ASN A 453 5.45 40.28 22.04
CA ASN A 453 5.50 40.33 23.50
C ASN A 453 4.17 39.83 24.06
N ILE A 454 4.18 39.16 25.21
CA ILE A 454 2.98 38.84 25.98
C ILE A 454 2.95 39.84 27.15
N VAL A 455 1.91 40.65 27.25
CA VAL A 455 1.79 41.66 28.31
C VAL A 455 0.60 41.36 29.21
N ARG A 456 0.76 41.64 30.49
CA ARG A 456 -0.35 41.73 31.44
C ARG A 456 -0.70 43.20 31.65
N MET A 457 -1.97 43.52 31.51
CA MET A 457 -2.51 44.88 31.60
C MET A 457 -3.06 45.14 33.01
N SER A 458 -3.19 46.41 33.40
CA SER A 458 -3.69 46.80 34.72
C SER A 458 -5.15 46.46 35.00
N ASN A 459 -5.95 46.22 33.96
CA ASN A 459 -7.31 45.70 34.08
C ASN A 459 -7.38 44.17 34.24
N GLY A 460 -6.24 43.50 34.47
CA GLY A 460 -6.16 42.05 34.67
C GLY A 460 -6.13 41.22 33.39
N THR A 461 -6.23 41.84 32.21
CA THR A 461 -6.17 41.11 30.93
C THR A 461 -4.75 40.79 30.49
N THR A 462 -4.57 39.69 29.76
CA THR A 462 -3.31 39.36 29.08
C THR A 462 -3.49 39.60 27.59
N GLN A 463 -2.57 40.34 26.97
CA GLN A 463 -2.60 40.67 25.55
C GLN A 463 -1.29 40.26 24.88
N LYS A 464 -1.31 39.96 23.59
CA LYS A 464 -0.07 39.86 22.80
C LYS A 464 0.14 41.20 22.09
N ILE A 465 1.32 41.78 22.17
CA ILE A 465 1.67 43.06 21.56
C ILE A 465 2.85 42.89 20.63
N LEU A 466 2.72 43.40 19.39
CA LEU A 466 3.80 43.42 18.40
C LEU A 466 4.44 44.82 18.38
N ARG A 467 5.71 44.92 18.81
CA ARG A 467 6.52 46.15 18.68
C ARG A 467 7.33 46.07 17.37
N LYS A 468 7.07 47.00 16.46
CA LYS A 468 7.71 47.05 15.13
C LYS A 468 9.19 47.39 15.20
#